data_AF-A9C3I6-F1
#
_entry.id   AF-A9C3I6-F1
#
_cell.length_a   1.000
_cell.length_b   1.000
_cell.length_c   1.000
_cell.angle_alpha   90.00
_cell.angle_beta   90.00
_cell.angle_gamma   90.00
#
_symmetry.space_group_name_H-M   'P 1'
#
loop_
_entity.id
_entity.type
_entity.pdbx_description
1 polymer ?
#
loop_
_entity_poly.entity_id
_entity_poly.type
_entity_poly.pdbx_seq_one_letter_code
_entity_poly.pdbx_strand_id
1 'polypeptide(L)'
;MQNHNQIERGVIAKVRGEEMSAAQRLLPVAGREQPQQITCEINTLLAGRVRITFELQMYGHGRHRFWHWVGKGAVQLEQLAG
;
A
#
# COMPACT_ATOMS: atom_id res chain seq x y z
N MET A 1 1.76 25.33 4.42
CA MET A 1 2.70 24.46 3.66
C MET A 1 2.67 23.10 4.33
N GLN A 2 1.79 22.20 3.90
CA GLN A 2 1.66 20.86 4.51
C GLN A 2 2.76 19.96 3.93
N ASN A 3 3.72 19.58 4.78
CA ASN A 3 4.82 18.68 4.44
C ASN A 3 4.26 17.32 4.03
N HIS A 4 4.19 17.12 2.72
CA HIS A 4 4.00 15.83 2.10
C HIS A 4 5.20 14.93 2.43
N ASN A 5 4.91 13.64 2.62
CA ASN A 5 5.82 12.54 2.33
C ASN A 5 6.71 12.00 3.45
N GLN A 6 6.14 11.74 4.64
CA GLN A 6 6.75 10.74 5.53
C GLN A 6 5.97 9.43 5.42
N ILE A 7 6.33 8.62 4.43
CA ILE A 7 6.01 7.20 4.43
C ILE A 7 6.58 6.59 5.72
N GLU A 8 5.71 6.23 6.66
CA GLU A 8 6.14 5.61 7.92
C GLU A 8 6.37 4.13 7.72
N ARG A 9 7.60 3.78 7.34
CA ARG A 9 8.03 2.38 7.18
C ARG A 9 7.75 1.54 8.43
N GLY A 10 7.78 2.16 9.62
CA GLY A 10 7.44 1.52 10.89
C GLY A 10 5.97 1.11 11.02
N VAL A 11 5.04 1.86 10.42
CA VAL A 11 3.61 1.47 10.36
C VAL A 11 3.44 0.31 9.40
N ILE A 12 4.14 0.29 8.26
CA ILE A 12 4.15 -0.87 7.35
C ILE A 12 4.58 -2.16 8.06
N ALA A 13 5.53 -2.08 9.00
CA ALA A 13 5.97 -3.25 9.78
C ALA A 13 4.88 -3.81 10.71
N LYS A 14 3.87 -2.99 11.03
CA LYS A 14 2.68 -3.38 11.81
C LYS A 14 1.51 -3.83 10.93
N VAL A 15 1.60 -3.68 9.60
CA VAL A 15 0.64 -4.24 8.64
C VAL A 15 1.09 -5.65 8.27
N ARG A 16 0.29 -6.64 8.60
CA ARG A 16 0.60 -8.05 8.29
C ARG A 16 0.52 -8.31 6.79
N GLY A 17 1.22 -9.33 6.32
CA GLY A 17 1.21 -9.73 4.91
C GLY A 17 -0.20 -10.07 4.39
N GLU A 18 -1.06 -10.66 5.24
CA GLU A 18 -2.46 -10.93 4.91
C GLU A 18 -3.27 -9.64 4.70
N GLU A 19 -3.08 -8.64 5.56
CA GLU A 19 -3.75 -7.33 5.51
C GLU A 19 -3.28 -6.56 4.27
N MET A 20 -1.98 -6.63 3.95
CA MET A 20 -1.40 -6.07 2.73
C MET A 20 -1.97 -6.75 1.48
N SER A 21 -2.11 -8.08 1.48
CA SER A 21 -2.72 -8.82 0.38
C SER A 21 -4.20 -8.47 0.21
N ALA A 22 -4.94 -8.34 1.31
CA ALA A 22 -6.34 -7.90 1.29
C ALA A 22 -6.47 -6.48 0.72
N ALA A 23 -5.61 -5.55 1.14
CA ALA A 23 -5.58 -4.19 0.60
C ALA A 23 -5.30 -4.16 -0.91
N GLN A 24 -4.37 -4.99 -1.40
CA GLN A 24 -4.09 -5.07 -2.84
C GLN A 24 -5.30 -5.53 -3.67
N ARG A 25 -6.16 -6.39 -3.10
CA ARG A 25 -7.38 -6.86 -3.80
C ARG A 25 -8.46 -5.78 -3.90
N LEU A 26 -8.37 -4.72 -3.11
CA LEU A 26 -9.27 -3.56 -3.20
C LEU A 26 -8.84 -2.58 -4.29
N LEU A 27 -7.63 -2.73 -4.85
CA LEU A 27 -7.12 -1.88 -5.90
C LEU A 27 -7.66 -2.32 -7.27
N PRO A 28 -7.80 -1.40 -8.23
CA PRO A 28 -8.05 -1.76 -9.62
C PRO A 28 -6.92 -2.64 -10.16
N VAL A 29 -7.23 -3.42 -11.20
CA VAL A 29 -6.24 -4.26 -11.87
C VAL A 29 -5.03 -3.43 -12.29
N ALA A 30 -3.83 -3.87 -11.90
CA ALA A 30 -2.59 -3.18 -12.22
C ALA A 30 -2.37 -3.13 -13.74
N GLY A 31 -2.13 -1.93 -14.27
CA GLY A 31 -1.97 -1.73 -15.69
C GLY A 31 -1.49 -0.32 -16.01
N ARG A 32 -1.01 -0.13 -17.23
CA ARG A 32 -0.41 1.13 -17.72
C ARG A 32 -1.36 2.34 -17.66
N GLU A 33 -2.66 2.08 -17.63
CA GLU A 33 -3.71 3.10 -17.55
C GLU A 33 -3.91 3.60 -16.10
N GLN A 34 -3.35 2.90 -15.12
CA GLN A 34 -3.43 3.28 -13.71
C GLN A 34 -2.38 4.34 -13.35
N PRO A 35 -2.64 5.16 -12.32
CA PRO A 35 -1.64 6.09 -11.82
C PRO A 35 -0.40 5.35 -11.29
N GLN A 36 0.75 6.02 -11.33
CA GLN A 36 2.01 5.48 -10.80
C GLN A 36 1.91 5.12 -9.31
N GLN A 37 1.06 5.82 -8.55
CA GLN A 37 0.82 5.58 -7.13
C GLN A 37 -0.67 5.61 -6.84
N ILE A 38 -1.11 4.75 -5.92
CA ILE A 38 -2.48 4.71 -5.40
C ILE A 38 -2.44 4.46 -3.90
N THR A 39 -3.41 5.04 -3.17
CA THR A 39 -3.55 4.80 -1.74
C THR A 39 -4.83 4.02 -1.45
N CYS A 40 -4.76 3.12 -0.48
CA CYS A 40 -5.90 2.39 0.05
C CYS A 40 -5.91 2.49 1.57
N GLU A 41 -7.09 2.67 2.15
CA GLU A 41 -7.26 2.68 3.60
C GLU A 41 -7.83 1.35 4.06
N ILE A 42 -7.22 0.77 5.07
CA ILE A 42 -7.70 -0.47 5.70
C ILE A 42 -7.66 -0.33 7.22
N ASN A 43 -8.48 -1.13 7.89
CA ASN A 43 -8.34 -1.35 9.31
C ASN A 43 -7.41 -2.54 9.53
N THR A 44 -6.44 -2.37 10.42
CA THR A 44 -5.47 -3.39 10.80
C THR A 44 -5.60 -3.73 12.27
N LEU A 45 -5.19 -4.95 12.62
CA LEU A 45 -5.24 -5.45 13.99
C LEU A 45 -4.26 -4.73 14.92
N LEU A 46 -3.07 -4.34 14.43
CA LEU A 46 -1.98 -3.83 15.28
C LEU A 46 -1.82 -2.31 15.21
N ALA A 47 -2.19 -1.68 14.09
CA ALA A 47 -2.00 -0.25 13.88
C ALA A 47 -3.33 0.50 13.73
N GLY A 48 -4.47 -0.14 13.95
CA GLY A 48 -5.76 0.49 13.72
C GLY A 48 -5.95 0.87 12.25
N ARG A 49 -6.55 2.03 11.99
CA ARG A 49 -6.79 2.47 10.62
C ARG A 49 -5.50 3.02 10.02
N VAL A 50 -5.12 2.48 8.88
CA VAL A 50 -3.91 2.91 8.15
C VAL A 50 -4.25 3.26 6.71
N ARG A 51 -3.50 4.19 6.13
CA ARG A 51 -3.48 4.45 4.69
C ARG A 51 -2.20 3.88 4.11
N ILE A 52 -2.32 2.88 3.25
CA ILE A 52 -1.22 2.23 2.55
C ILE A 52 -1.03 2.91 1.20
N THR A 53 0.22 3.21 0.86
CA THR A 53 0.63 3.69 -0.47
C THR A 53 1.19 2.52 -1.27
N PHE A 54 0.59 2.29 -2.43
CA PHE A 54 1.03 1.33 -3.43
C PHE A 54 1.62 2.06 -4.62
N GLU A 55 2.69 1.51 -5.18
CA GLU A 55 3.30 1.97 -6.42
C GLU A 55 3.09 0.94 -7.51
N LEU A 56 2.72 1.41 -8.69
CA LEU A 56 2.62 0.59 -9.89
C LEU A 56 4.02 0.25 -10.38
N GLN A 57 4.39 -1.03 -10.35
CA GLN A 57 5.68 -1.48 -10.88
C GLN A 57 5.47 -2.50 -11.99
N MET A 58 6.40 -2.51 -12.95
CA MET A 58 6.46 -3.54 -13.97
C MET A 58 7.49 -4.58 -13.55
N TYR A 59 7.04 -5.81 -13.32
CA TYR A 59 7.93 -6.94 -13.12
C TYR A 59 8.18 -7.62 -14.45
N GLY A 60 9.45 -7.94 -14.71
CA GLY A 60 9.89 -8.64 -15.91
C GLY A 60 10.68 -9.89 -15.53
N HIS A 61 10.26 -11.06 -16.02
CA HIS A 61 11.05 -12.28 -15.95
C HIS A 61 11.09 -12.94 -17.33
N GLY A 62 12.25 -12.87 -17.98
CA GLY A 62 12.44 -13.31 -19.36
C GLY A 62 11.51 -12.59 -20.33
N ARG A 63 10.67 -13.34 -21.04
CA ARG A 63 9.69 -12.80 -22.00
C ARG A 63 8.40 -12.31 -21.34
N HIS A 64 8.19 -12.60 -20.06
CA HIS A 64 6.96 -12.22 -19.36
C HIS A 64 7.14 -10.87 -18.68
N ARG A 65 6.23 -9.93 -18.96
CA ARG A 65 6.13 -8.65 -18.28
C ARG A 65 4.70 -8.50 -17.77
N PHE A 66 4.56 -8.17 -16.49
CA PHE A 66 3.26 -7.86 -15.91
C PHE A 66 3.37 -6.68 -14.96
N TRP A 67 2.28 -5.93 -14.85
CA TRP A 67 2.16 -4.85 -13.91
C TRP A 67 1.66 -5.40 -12.57
N HIS A 68 2.19 -4.89 -11.47
CA HIS A 68 1.73 -5.23 -10.13
C HIS A 68 1.77 -4.02 -9.21
N TRP A 69 0.98 -4.06 -8.14
CA TRP A 69 1.00 -3.07 -7.08
C TRP A 69 2.00 -3.50 -6.00
N VAL A 70 2.92 -2.61 -5.65
CA VAL A 70 3.92 -2.86 -4.60
C VAL A 70 3.68 -1.89 -3.45
N GLY A 71 3.45 -2.42 -2.25
CA GLY A 71 3.34 -1.60 -1.04
C GLY A 71 4.65 -0.88 -0.76
N LYS A 72 4.64 0.46 -0.71
CA LYS A 72 5.81 1.30 -0.44
C LYS A 72 5.80 1.89 0.96
N GLY A 73 4.61 2.17 1.47
CA GLY A 73 4.43 2.89 2.72
C GLY A 73 3.09 2.63 3.35
N ALA A 74 3.00 2.84 4.66
CA ALA A 74 1.73 3.05 5.32
C ALA A 74 1.88 4.22 6.28
N VAL A 75 0.79 4.95 6.51
CA VAL A 75 0.68 5.95 7.57
C VAL A 75 -0.50 5.59 8.44
N GLN A 76 -0.36 5.78 9.74
CA GLN A 76 -1.44 5.54 10.68
C GLN A 76 -2.40 6.73 10.65
N LEU A 77 -3.69 6.48 10.44
CA LEU A 77 -4.72 7.51 10.42
C LEU A 77 -5.40 7.62 11.79
N GLU A 78 -5.70 6.48 12.41
CA GLU A 78 -6.35 6.40 13.71
C GLU A 78 -5.71 5.28 14.53
N GLN A 79 -5.39 5.57 15.80
CA GLN A 79 -4.88 4.58 16.73
C GLN A 79 -6.07 3.83 17.35
N LEU A 80 -5.96 2.50 17.49
CA LEU A 80 -6.87 1.76 18.35
C LEU A 80 -6.64 2.28 19.78
N ALA A 81 -7.71 2.77 20.42
CA ALA A 81 -7.67 3.03 21.86
C ALA A 81 -7.34 1.69 22.54
N GLY A 82 -6.20 1.66 23.24
CA GLY A 82 -5.70 0.47 23.93
C GLY A 82 -6.61 -0.01 25.04
#